data_AF-A0A3B8WJI7-F1
#
_entry.id   AF-A0A3B8WJI7-F1
#
_cell.length_a   1.000
_cell.length_b   1.000
_cell.length_c   1.000
_cell.angle_alpha   90.00
_cell.angle_beta   90.00
_cell.angle_gamma   90.00
#
_symmetry.space_group_name_H-M   'P 1'
#
loop_
_entity.id
_entity.type
_entity.pdbx_description
1 polymer ?
#
loop_
_entity_poly.entity_id
_entity_poly.type
_entity_poly.pdbx_seq_one_letter_code
_entity_poly.pdbx_strand_id
1 'polypeptide(L)'
;QGGSNPPVVVVHGNQVDSLPGAYKRYLENTFRKVLKVVGAPIRFEFKSGENPFATKVDRLTPRQKVKKDNDLKKGRRIKKTRQKSVKR
;
A
#
# COMPACT_ATOMS: atom_id res chain seq x y z
N GLN A 1 -20.43 19.19 26.19
CA GLN A 1 -19.34 18.58 25.39
C GLN A 1 -19.93 18.27 24.02
N GLY A 2 -19.75 19.19 23.06
CA GLY A 2 -20.34 19.08 21.72
C GLY A 2 -19.74 17.90 20.97
N GLY A 3 -20.61 16.95 20.58
CA GLY A 3 -20.21 15.69 19.97
C GLY A 3 -19.47 15.88 18.66
N SER A 4 -18.54 14.97 18.37
CA SER A 4 -17.68 14.93 17.18
C SER A 4 -18.53 14.82 15.90
N ASN A 5 -19.05 15.96 15.43
CA ASN A 5 -19.80 16.10 14.20
C ASN A 5 -18.88 16.84 13.22
N PRO A 6 -18.36 16.20 12.16
CA PRO A 6 -18.88 14.99 11.51
C PRO A 6 -18.25 13.65 11.98
N PRO A 7 -19.02 12.54 11.97
CA PRO A 7 -18.50 11.19 12.22
C PRO A 7 -17.51 10.76 11.11
N VAL A 8 -16.43 10.09 11.51
CA VAL A 8 -15.37 9.58 10.62
C VAL A 8 -15.45 8.06 10.55
N VAL A 9 -15.56 7.52 9.34
CA VAL A 9 -15.54 6.07 9.06
C VAL A 9 -14.21 5.73 8.38
N VAL A 10 -13.39 4.90 9.03
CA VAL A 10 -12.10 4.47 8.50
C VAL A 10 -12.21 3.04 7.98
N VAL A 11 -12.07 2.88 6.67
CA VAL A 11 -12.10 1.59 5.99
C VAL A 11 -10.68 1.09 5.79
N HIS A 12 -10.35 -0.01 6.45
CA HIS A 12 -9.06 -0.68 6.31
C HIS A 12 -9.16 -1.78 5.26
N GLY A 13 -8.17 -1.91 4.39
CA GLY A 13 -8.17 -2.98 3.39
C GLY A 13 -6.87 -3.08 2.59
N ASN A 14 -6.86 -4.03 1.66
CA ASN A 14 -5.78 -4.17 0.70
C ASN A 14 -6.09 -3.35 -0.55
N GLN A 15 -5.08 -2.62 -1.07
CA GLN A 15 -5.19 -1.80 -2.29
C GLN A 15 -6.34 -0.78 -2.26
N VAL A 16 -6.66 -0.24 -1.09
CA VAL A 16 -7.81 0.66 -0.93
C VAL A 16 -7.65 1.98 -1.72
N ASP A 17 -6.40 2.32 -2.00
CA ASP A 17 -6.01 3.50 -2.78
C ASP A 17 -6.38 3.39 -4.26
N SER A 18 -6.39 2.17 -4.82
CA SER A 18 -6.66 1.92 -6.24
C SER A 18 -8.16 1.79 -6.57
N LEU A 19 -9.04 1.91 -5.57
CA LEU A 19 -10.48 1.79 -5.84
C LEU A 19 -10.99 2.96 -6.70
N PRO A 20 -11.80 2.66 -7.73
CA PRO A 20 -12.49 3.68 -8.50
C PRO A 20 -13.37 4.56 -7.61
N GLY A 21 -13.46 5.85 -7.93
CA GLY A 21 -14.31 6.80 -7.20
C GLY A 21 -15.78 6.38 -7.11
N ALA A 22 -16.28 5.68 -8.14
CA ALA A 22 -17.64 5.13 -8.16
C ALA A 22 -17.89 4.13 -7.02
N TYR A 23 -16.91 3.25 -6.73
CA TYR A 23 -17.06 2.27 -5.66
C TYR A 23 -16.93 2.90 -4.27
N LYS A 24 -16.06 3.92 -4.12
CA LYS A 24 -15.99 4.71 -2.89
C LYS A 24 -17.34 5.35 -2.57
N ARG A 25 -17.98 5.98 -3.56
CA ARG A 25 -19.33 6.56 -3.44
C ARG A 25 -20.40 5.51 -3.13
N TYR A 26 -20.31 4.31 -3.71
CA TYR A 26 -21.22 3.21 -3.39
C TYR A 26 -21.12 2.80 -1.91
N LEU A 27 -19.91 2.65 -1.39
CA LEU A 27 -19.70 2.32 0.02
C LEU A 27 -20.22 3.44 0.93
N GLU A 28 -19.89 4.69 0.64
CA GLU A 28 -20.39 5.86 1.40
C GLU A 28 -21.93 5.85 1.51
N ASN A 29 -22.63 5.67 0.40
CA ASN A 29 -24.09 5.64 0.36
C ASN A 29 -24.66 4.44 1.12
N THR A 30 -24.01 3.29 1.03
CA THR A 30 -24.43 2.07 1.74
C THR A 30 -24.31 2.26 3.25
N PHE A 31 -23.17 2.75 3.73
CA PHE A 31 -22.95 3.00 5.15
C PHE A 31 -23.85 4.10 5.70
N ARG A 32 -24.13 5.17 4.93
CA ARG A 32 -25.13 6.19 5.30
C ARG A 32 -26.50 5.57 5.57
N LYS A 33 -26.95 4.66 4.70
CA LYS A 33 -28.25 3.97 4.83
C LYS A 33 -28.28 3.04 6.04
N VAL A 34 -27.26 2.20 6.19
CA VAL A 34 -27.21 1.18 7.25
C VAL A 34 -27.11 1.80 8.64
N LEU A 35 -26.28 2.84 8.79
CA LEU A 35 -26.08 3.53 10.07
C LEU A 35 -27.17 4.57 10.37
N LYS A 36 -28.14 4.76 9.47
CA LYS A 36 -29.24 5.73 9.58
C LYS A 36 -28.78 7.16 9.92
N VAL A 37 -27.61 7.54 9.41
CA VAL A 37 -27.07 8.89 9.61
C VAL A 37 -27.76 9.84 8.65
N VAL A 38 -28.66 10.66 9.18
CA VAL A 38 -29.44 11.65 8.44
C VAL A 38 -29.04 13.03 8.93
N GLY A 39 -28.70 13.95 8.02
CA GLY A 39 -28.45 15.36 8.34
C GLY A 39 -27.02 15.72 8.76
N ALA A 40 -26.11 14.75 8.93
CA ALA A 40 -24.69 15.00 9.19
C ALA A 40 -23.80 14.49 8.05
N PRO A 41 -22.83 15.27 7.56
CA PRO A 41 -21.85 14.76 6.61
C PRO A 41 -21.00 13.67 7.28
N ILE A 42 -20.77 12.53 6.61
CA ILE A 42 -19.84 11.50 7.08
C ILE A 42 -18.53 11.65 6.33
N ARG A 43 -17.39 11.64 7.03
CA ARG A 43 -16.06 11.58 6.43
C ARG A 43 -15.64 10.12 6.25
N PHE A 44 -15.26 9.74 5.03
CA PHE A 44 -14.73 8.41 4.73
C PHE A 44 -13.23 8.49 4.46
N GLU A 45 -12.46 7.72 5.22
CA GLU A 45 -11.03 7.54 5.00
C GLU A 45 -10.75 6.09 4.63
N PHE A 46 -9.98 5.89 3.58
CA PHE A 46 -9.50 4.58 3.17
C PHE A 46 -8.04 4.47 3.56
N LYS A 47 -7.73 3.55 4.47
CA LYS A 47 -6.36 3.29 4.91
C LYS A 47 -5.90 1.96 4.36
N SER A 48 -4.88 1.98 3.51
CA SER A 48 -4.10 0.80 3.19
C SER A 48 -3.13 0.50 4.34
N GLY A 49 -2.95 -0.78 4.65
CA GLY A 49 -1.93 -1.18 5.60
C GLY A 49 -0.54 -0.96 4.99
N GLU A 50 0.35 -0.29 5.72
CA GLU A 50 1.77 -0.26 5.33
C GLU A 50 2.34 -1.67 5.44
N ASN A 51 2.81 -2.22 4.31
CA ASN A 51 3.47 -3.52 4.31
C ASN A 51 4.95 -3.34 4.72
N PRO A 52 5.38 -3.87 5.89
CA PRO A 52 6.76 -3.74 6.36
C PRO A 52 7.80 -4.43 5.45
N PHE A 53 7.36 -5.26 4.51
CA PHE A 53 8.19 -5.93 3.50
C PHE A 53 8.10 -5.29 2.11
N ALA A 54 7.38 -4.18 1.95
CA ALA A 54 7.30 -3.47 0.66
C ALA A 54 8.68 -2.92 0.24
N THR A 55 9.51 -2.55 1.21
CA THR A 55 10.89 -2.11 0.96
C THR A 55 11.72 -3.30 0.49
N LYS A 56 12.47 -3.14 -0.61
CA LYS A 56 13.41 -4.17 -1.10
C LYS A 56 14.44 -4.48 -0.02
N VAL A 57 14.22 -5.55 0.73
CA VAL A 57 15.28 -6.21 1.50
C VAL A 57 16.40 -6.60 0.53
N ASP A 58 17.61 -6.15 0.81
CA ASP A 58 18.79 -6.52 0.04
C ASP A 58 19.10 -8.02 0.27
N ARG A 59 18.52 -8.87 -0.58
CA ARG A 59 18.67 -10.34 -0.53
C ARG A 59 20.02 -10.83 -1.07
N LEU A 60 21.03 -9.97 -1.20
CA LEU A 60 22.37 -10.42 -1.59
C LEU A 60 22.98 -11.25 -0.47
N THR A 61 23.31 -12.51 -0.76
CA THR A 61 24.11 -13.32 0.18
C THR A 61 25.49 -12.69 0.38
N PRO A 62 26.20 -12.96 1.49
CA PRO A 62 27.52 -12.38 1.75
C PRO A 62 28.50 -12.56 0.57
N ARG A 63 28.48 -13.75 -0.05
CA ARG A 63 29.26 -14.06 -1.26
C ARG A 63 28.88 -13.19 -2.46
N GLN A 64 27.59 -12.92 -2.66
CA GLN A 64 27.11 -12.08 -3.76
C GLN A 64 27.46 -10.60 -3.55
N LYS A 65 27.49 -10.11 -2.31
CA LYS A 65 27.97 -8.76 -1.97
C LYS A 65 29.45 -8.58 -2.31
N VAL A 66 30.30 -9.52 -1.88
CA VAL A 66 31.74 -9.52 -2.19
C VAL A 66 32.01 -9.61 -3.69
N LYS A 67 31.25 -10.45 -4.41
CA LYS A 67 31.36 -10.53 -5.88
C LYS A 67 31.00 -9.22 -6.55
N LYS A 68 29.92 -8.56 -6.12
CA LYS A 68 29.50 -7.25 -6.65
C LYS A 68 30.56 -6.17 -6.41
N ASP A 69 31.13 -6.12 -5.20
CA ASP A 69 32.22 -5.19 -4.86
C ASP A 69 33.48 -5.42 -5.72
N ASN A 70 33.88 -6.69 -5.89
CA ASN A 70 35.01 -7.04 -6.74
C ASN A 70 34.75 -6.74 -8.23
N ASP A 71 33.53 -6.97 -8.72
CA ASP A 71 33.16 -6.68 -10.10
C ASP A 71 33.14 -5.15 -10.36
N LEU A 72 32.68 -4.35 -9.38
CA LEU A 72 32.74 -2.88 -9.41
C LEU A 72 34.19 -2.38 -9.46
N LYS A 73 35.06 -2.88 -8.58
CA LYS A 73 36.50 -2.53 -8.55
C LYS A 73 37.23 -2.89 -9.83
N LYS A 74 36.83 -3.98 -10.49
CA LYS A 74 37.43 -4.45 -11.75
C LYS A 74 36.88 -3.76 -13.00
N GLY A 75 36.01 -2.75 -12.86
CA GLY A 75 35.42 -2.02 -13.99
C GLY A 75 34.58 -2.91 -14.92
N ARG A 76 34.17 -4.10 -14.48
CA ARG A 76 33.39 -5.02 -15.31
C ARG A 76 31.95 -4.52 -15.38
N ARG A 77 31.42 -4.38 -16.60
CA ARG A 77 29.99 -4.08 -16.80
C ARG A 77 29.16 -5.16 -16.12
N ILE A 78 28.42 -4.79 -15.08
CA ILE A 78 27.49 -5.68 -14.38
C ILE A 78 26.43 -6.10 -15.41
N LYS A 79 26.47 -7.35 -15.86
CA LYS A 79 25.39 -7.92 -16.67
C LYS A 79 24.14 -7.93 -15.80
N LYS A 80 23.07 -7.22 -16.23
CA LYS A 80 21.78 -7.25 -15.53
C LYS A 80 21.30 -8.70 -15.46
N THR A 81 21.34 -9.30 -14.27
CA THR A 81 20.76 -10.61 -14.06
C THR A 81 19.27 -10.52 -14.34
N ARG A 82 18.76 -11.32 -15.28
CA ARG A 82 17.31 -11.42 -15.55
C ARG A 82 16.64 -11.74 -14.22
N GLN A 83 15.78 -10.84 -13.73
CA GLN A 83 14.92 -11.14 -12.60
C GLN A 83 14.09 -12.36 -12.98
N LYS A 84 14.38 -13.52 -12.37
CA LYS A 84 13.43 -14.63 -12.44
C LYS A 84 12.17 -14.13 -11.76
N SER A 85 11.09 -14.04 -12.54
CA SER A 85 9.76 -13.71 -12.05
C SER A 85 9.48 -14.62 -10.85
N VAL A 86 9.31 -14.02 -9.68
CA VAL A 86 8.73 -14.72 -8.53
C VAL A 86 7.38 -15.24 -9.01
N LYS A 87 7.24 -16.56 -9.10
CA LYS A 87 6.00 -17.20 -9.52
C LYS A 87 4.93 -16.77 -8.51
N ARG A 88 3.81 -16.26 -9.03
CA ARG A 88 2.65 -15.79 -8.25
C ARG A 88 2.15 -16.87 -7.30
#